data_AF-A0A7R9QHG6-F1
#
_entry.id   AF-A0A7R9QHG6-F1
#
_cell.length_a   1.000
_cell.length_b   1.000
_cell.length_c   1.000
_cell.angle_alpha   90.00
_cell.angle_beta   90.00
_cell.angle_gamma   90.00
#
_symmetry.space_group_name_H-M   'P 1'
#
loop_
_entity.id
_entity.type
_entity.pdbx_description
1 polymer ?
#
loop_
_entity_poly.entity_id
_entity_poly.type
_entity_poly.pdbx_seq_one_letter_code
_entity_poly.pdbx_strand_id
1 'polypeptide(L)'
;NDDPRFLTSRDKAFKQVVNDTSVFRLDLPTRQLKSVAGNSSKAQPESRCPELLANYCDMLLRKTPISRKLTSDEIEAKLKEVLLVLKYIQNKDVFMRYHKAHLTRRLILDSSADSEKEENMVEWLRDVGMPAEYVNKLGRMFQDIKVSEDLNQQFKNANRCSSAVNTGAHHLADSINIKILNAGAWARGSERVQVSLPIEMEDIIPEVEEFYRKQHNGRKLQWYHHMSNGTLTFSNNAGKFDLDVTTFQMAVLFVWNDRPYDRISYENLRLATELPDPELRKTLWSLIAFPKLKRQVLLCESDVKSTKDFDDSTIFAINQEFTVM
;
A
#
# COMPACT_ATOMS: atom_id res chain seq x y z
N ASN A 1 0.74 44.01 -16.14
CA ASN A 1 0.69 42.60 -15.72
C ASN A 1 0.97 42.38 -14.24
N ASP A 2 1.63 43.31 -13.53
CA ASP A 2 1.91 43.20 -12.08
C ASP A 2 1.13 44.17 -11.19
N ASP A 3 -0.13 44.50 -11.54
CA ASP A 3 -0.97 45.35 -10.68
C ASP A 3 -1.22 44.65 -9.33
N PRO A 4 -0.77 45.21 -8.18
CA PRO A 4 -0.95 44.61 -6.86
C PRO A 4 -2.40 44.31 -6.51
N ARG A 5 -3.36 45.11 -7.00
CA ARG A 5 -4.80 44.90 -6.77
C ARG A 5 -5.32 43.70 -7.54
N PHE A 6 -4.87 43.53 -8.78
CA PHE A 6 -5.19 42.36 -9.58
C PHE A 6 -4.59 41.10 -8.96
N LEU A 7 -3.31 41.13 -8.57
CA LEU A 7 -2.64 40.01 -7.91
C LEU A 7 -3.37 39.59 -6.62
N THR A 8 -3.74 40.57 -5.79
CA THR A 8 -4.51 40.30 -4.56
C THR A 8 -5.88 39.67 -4.86
N SER A 9 -6.58 40.17 -5.87
CA SER A 9 -7.90 39.65 -6.25
C SER A 9 -7.80 38.24 -6.83
N ARG A 10 -6.78 37.99 -7.65
CA ARG A 10 -6.45 36.68 -8.20
C ARG A 10 -6.13 35.68 -7.10
N ASP A 11 -5.30 36.05 -6.13
CA ASP A 11 -4.92 35.15 -5.02
C ASP A 11 -6.13 34.82 -4.12
N LYS A 12 -7.03 35.79 -3.90
CA LYS A 12 -8.31 35.54 -3.22
C LYS A 12 -9.19 34.56 -4.00
N ALA A 13 -9.31 34.73 -5.32
CA ALA A 13 -10.09 33.84 -6.17
C ALA A 13 -9.52 32.41 -6.16
N PHE A 14 -8.20 32.24 -6.28
CA PHE A 14 -7.58 30.91 -6.19
C PHE A 14 -7.82 30.25 -4.84
N LYS A 15 -7.66 30.98 -3.73
CA LYS A 15 -7.99 30.47 -2.39
C LYS A 15 -9.45 30.04 -2.29
N GLN A 16 -10.38 30.76 -2.89
CA GLN A 16 -11.78 30.37 -2.88
C GLN A 16 -11.99 29.07 -3.66
N VAL A 17 -11.48 28.98 -4.89
CA VAL A 17 -11.66 27.81 -5.76
C VAL A 17 -11.06 26.53 -5.17
N VAL A 18 -9.82 26.56 -4.68
CA VAL A 18 -9.15 25.34 -4.19
C VAL A 18 -9.74 24.81 -2.88
N ASN A 19 -10.37 25.68 -2.08
CA ASN A 19 -11.01 25.32 -0.83
C ASN A 19 -12.55 25.19 -0.97
N ASP A 20 -13.08 25.27 -2.19
CA ASP A 20 -14.51 25.20 -2.47
C ASP A 20 -15.05 23.77 -2.25
N THR A 21 -15.97 23.64 -1.30
CA THR A 21 -16.62 22.39 -0.91
C THR A 21 -17.90 22.09 -1.70
N SER A 22 -18.27 22.91 -2.68
CA SER A 22 -19.34 22.64 -3.64
C SER A 22 -18.79 22.06 -4.94
N VAL A 23 -17.63 22.54 -5.38
CA VAL A 23 -16.91 22.05 -6.57
C VAL A 23 -16.10 20.80 -6.24
N PHE A 24 -15.43 20.78 -5.09
CA PHE A 24 -14.61 19.66 -4.63
C PHE A 24 -15.19 19.04 -3.35
N ARG A 25 -16.36 18.38 -3.40
CA ARG A 25 -16.89 17.68 -2.21
C ARG A 25 -16.08 16.44 -1.85
N LEU A 26 -15.68 16.34 -0.58
CA LEU A 26 -15.12 15.13 0.03
C LEU A 26 -16.06 14.69 1.17
N ASP A 27 -16.79 13.59 0.98
CA ASP A 27 -17.52 12.96 2.08
C ASP A 27 -16.52 12.12 2.88
N LEU A 28 -16.03 12.66 4.01
CA LEU A 28 -15.21 11.90 4.95
C LEU A 28 -16.09 10.78 5.56
N PRO A 29 -15.65 9.51 5.57
CA PRO A 29 -16.32 8.50 6.37
C PRO A 29 -16.22 8.94 7.83
N THR A 30 -17.36 9.27 8.43
CA THR A 30 -17.47 9.59 9.86
C THR A 30 -17.24 8.29 10.61
N ARG A 31 -15.98 7.93 10.86
CA ARG A 31 -15.65 6.93 11.87
C ARG A 31 -16.16 7.54 13.17
N GLN A 32 -17.25 6.99 13.71
CA GLN A 32 -17.84 7.41 14.98
C GLN A 32 -16.78 7.28 16.07
N LEU A 33 -15.99 8.33 16.27
CA LEU A 33 -15.36 8.61 17.54
C LEU A 33 -16.51 8.92 18.49
N LYS A 34 -17.00 7.89 19.18
CA LYS A 34 -17.79 8.07 20.39
C LYS A 34 -16.89 8.79 21.39
N SER A 35 -16.88 10.12 21.36
CA SER A 35 -16.40 10.91 22.48
C SER A 35 -17.38 10.71 23.62
N VAL A 36 -16.90 10.10 24.70
CA VAL A 36 -17.58 10.11 26.01
C VAL A 36 -17.43 11.52 26.58
N ALA A 37 -18.15 12.48 26.01
CA ALA A 37 -18.49 13.80 26.55
C ALA A 37 -19.08 14.68 25.44
N GLY A 38 -20.42 14.67 25.32
CA GLY A 38 -21.23 15.88 25.16
C GLY A 38 -21.02 16.86 24.00
N ASN A 39 -20.17 16.64 23.00
CA ASN A 39 -20.10 17.54 21.84
C ASN A 39 -19.82 16.77 20.54
N SER A 40 -20.88 16.50 19.77
CA SER A 40 -20.78 16.02 18.40
C SER A 40 -20.31 17.16 17.51
N SER A 41 -18.99 17.36 17.39
CA SER A 41 -18.43 18.22 16.34
C SER A 41 -18.74 17.57 15.00
N LYS A 42 -19.81 18.04 14.33
CA LYS A 42 -20.02 17.72 12.91
C LYS A 42 -18.73 18.08 12.18
N ALA A 43 -18.07 17.10 11.57
CA ALA A 43 -16.89 17.36 10.74
C ALA A 43 -17.30 18.37 9.67
N GLN A 44 -16.61 19.51 9.62
CA GLN A 44 -16.87 20.52 8.60
C GLN A 44 -16.62 19.87 7.23
N PRO A 45 -17.46 20.12 6.21
CA PRO A 45 -17.19 19.64 4.86
C PRO A 45 -15.82 20.17 4.41
N GLU A 46 -14.93 19.27 3.99
CA GLU A 46 -13.57 19.61 3.54
C GLU A 46 -13.50 19.54 2.01
N SER A 47 -12.67 20.40 1.42
CA SER A 47 -12.40 20.35 -0.02
C SER A 47 -11.67 19.05 -0.37
N ARG A 48 -12.07 18.43 -1.49
CA ARG A 48 -11.43 17.25 -2.08
C ARG A 48 -10.15 17.58 -2.86
N CYS A 49 -9.89 18.86 -3.10
CA CYS A 49 -8.72 19.32 -3.85
C CYS A 49 -7.38 18.79 -3.26
N PRO A 50 -7.09 18.87 -1.94
CA PRO A 50 -5.84 18.39 -1.37
C PRO A 50 -5.62 16.87 -1.59
N GLU A 51 -6.69 16.07 -1.52
CA GLU A 51 -6.63 14.63 -1.84
C GLU A 51 -6.31 14.41 -3.32
N LEU A 52 -7.00 15.11 -4.22
CA LEU A 52 -6.79 14.98 -5.66
C LEU A 52 -5.37 15.38 -6.07
N LEU A 53 -4.82 16.45 -5.48
CA LEU A 53 -3.43 16.85 -5.71
C LEU A 53 -2.46 15.77 -5.21
N ALA A 54 -2.69 15.19 -4.03
CA ALA A 54 -1.86 14.09 -3.53
C ALA A 54 -1.93 12.85 -4.44
N ASN A 55 -3.12 12.51 -4.97
CA ASN A 55 -3.30 11.43 -5.94
C ASN A 55 -2.58 11.72 -7.26
N TYR A 56 -2.63 12.96 -7.73
CA TYR A 56 -1.92 13.37 -8.95
C TYR A 56 -0.40 13.30 -8.76
N CYS A 57 0.14 13.76 -7.62
CA CYS A 57 1.53 13.53 -7.26
C CYS A 57 1.90 12.04 -7.26
N ASP A 58 1.05 11.16 -6.70
CA ASP A 58 1.28 9.71 -6.75
C ASP A 58 1.35 9.18 -8.18
N MET A 59 0.45 9.62 -9.07
CA MET A 59 0.46 9.17 -10.46
C MET A 59 1.75 9.55 -11.21
N LEU A 60 2.35 10.69 -10.86
CA LEU A 60 3.62 11.17 -11.43
C LEU A 60 4.84 10.47 -10.80
N LEU A 61 4.83 10.26 -9.48
CA LEU A 61 5.97 9.72 -8.73
C LEU A 61 6.02 8.19 -8.72
N ARG A 62 4.89 7.51 -8.97
CA ARG A 62 4.82 6.04 -9.10
C ARG A 62 5.11 5.60 -10.53
N LYS A 63 5.65 4.39 -10.70
CA LYS A 63 5.74 3.69 -12.00
C LYS A 63 4.32 3.45 -12.55
N THR A 64 3.85 4.34 -13.42
CA THR A 64 2.53 4.29 -14.06
C THR A 64 2.66 4.50 -15.57
N PRO A 65 1.63 4.20 -16.37
CA PRO A 65 1.63 4.55 -17.79
C PRO A 65 1.81 6.05 -18.05
N ILE A 66 1.47 6.92 -17.08
CA ILE A 66 1.60 8.37 -17.23
C ILE A 66 3.05 8.80 -16.98
N SER A 67 3.67 8.37 -15.88
CA SER A 67 5.07 8.71 -15.60
C SER A 67 6.03 8.13 -16.64
N ARG A 68 5.70 7.02 -17.30
CA ARG A 68 6.47 6.48 -18.43
C ARG A 68 6.37 7.31 -19.72
N LYS A 69 5.32 8.12 -19.87
CA LYS A 69 5.08 8.95 -21.07
C LYS A 69 5.68 10.35 -20.94
N LEU A 70 6.06 10.76 -19.74
CA LEU A 70 6.59 12.08 -19.45
C LEU A 70 8.11 11.99 -19.24
N THR A 71 8.82 13.03 -19.61
CA THR A 71 10.23 13.18 -19.28
C THR A 71 10.42 13.55 -17.81
N SER A 72 11.64 13.37 -17.28
CA SER A 72 11.95 13.74 -15.89
C SER A 72 11.71 15.24 -15.62
N ASP A 73 12.01 16.10 -16.60
CA ASP A 73 11.81 17.55 -16.51
C ASP A 73 10.32 17.93 -16.52
N GLU A 74 9.51 17.27 -17.35
CA GLU A 74 8.05 17.48 -17.39
C GLU A 74 7.39 17.05 -16.07
N ILE A 75 7.83 15.93 -15.48
CA ILE A 75 7.37 15.47 -14.18
C ILE A 75 7.68 16.50 -13.11
N GLU A 76 8.92 17.00 -13.08
CA GLU A 76 9.34 18.03 -12.13
C GLU A 76 8.55 19.34 -12.29
N ALA A 77 8.38 19.82 -13.53
CA ALA A 77 7.59 21.02 -13.80
C ALA A 77 6.16 20.87 -13.26
N LYS A 78 5.51 19.72 -13.51
CA LYS A 78 4.16 19.42 -13.02
C LYS A 78 4.09 19.32 -11.49
N LEU A 79 5.10 18.74 -10.83
CA LEU A 79 5.18 18.72 -9.37
C LEU A 79 5.32 20.13 -8.80
N LYS A 80 6.14 20.99 -9.42
CA LYS A 80 6.29 22.40 -9.04
C LYS A 80 5.01 23.20 -9.22
N GLU A 81 4.22 22.93 -10.26
CA GLU A 81 2.88 23.50 -10.42
C GLU A 81 1.94 23.10 -9.28
N VAL A 82 1.94 21.82 -8.87
CA VAL A 82 1.14 21.36 -7.71
C VAL A 82 1.53 22.11 -6.43
N LEU A 83 2.83 22.30 -6.20
CA LEU A 83 3.34 23.05 -5.05
C LEU A 83 2.85 24.51 -5.03
N LEU A 84 2.69 25.14 -6.20
CA LEU A 84 2.11 26.48 -6.31
C LEU A 84 0.65 26.49 -5.83
N VAL A 85 -0.14 25.47 -6.20
CA VAL A 85 -1.53 25.32 -5.76
C VAL A 85 -1.61 25.07 -4.25
N LEU A 86 -0.67 24.29 -3.69
CA LEU A 86 -0.63 23.98 -2.26
C LEU A 86 -0.47 25.22 -1.36
N LYS A 87 0.09 26.32 -1.87
CA LYS A 87 0.17 27.60 -1.14
C LYS A 87 -1.22 28.18 -0.81
N TYR A 88 -2.24 27.82 -1.58
CA TYR A 88 -3.60 28.32 -1.40
C TYR A 88 -4.51 27.38 -0.62
N ILE A 89 -4.07 26.15 -0.36
CA ILE A 89 -4.83 25.17 0.43
C ILE A 89 -4.80 25.55 1.91
N GLN A 90 -5.99 25.61 2.52
CA GLN A 90 -6.14 25.92 3.95
C GLN A 90 -5.76 24.71 4.81
N ASN A 91 -6.39 23.56 4.57
CA ASN A 91 -6.11 22.34 5.33
C ASN A 91 -5.00 21.51 4.65
N LYS A 92 -3.75 21.90 4.90
CA LYS A 92 -2.55 21.22 4.37
C LYS A 92 -2.39 19.78 4.90
N ASP A 93 -2.97 19.47 6.05
CA ASP A 93 -2.85 18.13 6.67
C ASP A 93 -3.54 17.05 5.86
N VAL A 94 -4.63 17.38 5.15
CA VAL A 94 -5.31 16.45 4.24
C VAL A 94 -4.36 16.02 3.12
N PHE A 95 -3.70 16.96 2.46
CA PHE A 95 -2.68 16.64 1.44
C PHE A 95 -1.57 15.79 2.05
N MET A 96 -0.98 16.20 3.18
CA MET A 96 0.13 15.46 3.80
C MET A 96 -0.29 14.05 4.21
N ARG A 97 -1.52 13.88 4.69
CA ARG A 97 -2.09 12.58 5.03
C ARG A 97 -2.24 11.71 3.78
N TYR A 98 -2.67 12.20 2.63
CA TYR A 98 -2.74 11.34 1.43
C TYR A 98 -1.36 11.11 0.81
N HIS A 99 -0.55 12.16 0.70
CA HIS A 99 0.80 12.08 0.13
C HIS A 99 1.70 11.10 0.89
N LYS A 100 1.69 11.15 2.23
CA LYS A 100 2.40 10.16 3.08
C LYS A 100 1.90 8.73 2.82
N ALA A 101 0.62 8.54 2.52
CA ALA A 101 0.02 7.21 2.33
C ALA A 101 0.56 6.58 1.06
N HIS A 102 0.61 7.40 0.02
CA HIS A 102 1.14 7.04 -1.28
C HIS A 102 2.63 6.78 -1.22
N LEU A 103 3.41 7.68 -0.59
CA LEU A 103 4.84 7.47 -0.39
C LEU A 103 5.13 6.18 0.40
N THR A 104 4.36 5.91 1.46
CA THR A 104 4.49 4.66 2.24
C THR A 104 4.39 3.44 1.33
N ARG A 105 3.37 3.40 0.46
CA ARG A 105 3.20 2.28 -0.49
C ARG A 105 4.32 2.24 -1.53
N ARG A 106 4.73 3.39 -2.08
CA ARG A 106 5.77 3.44 -3.10
C ARG A 106 7.11 2.93 -2.59
N LEU A 107 7.49 3.29 -1.35
CA LEU A 107 8.73 2.86 -0.72
C LEU A 107 8.71 1.39 -0.24
N ILE A 108 7.57 0.90 0.27
CA ILE A 108 7.48 -0.52 0.68
C ILE A 108 7.47 -1.44 -0.55
N LEU A 109 6.76 -1.03 -1.62
CA LEU A 109 6.58 -1.83 -2.83
C LEU A 109 7.62 -1.53 -3.93
N ASP A 110 8.64 -0.73 -3.64
CA ASP A 110 9.71 -0.32 -4.57
C ASP A 110 9.19 0.17 -5.94
N SER A 111 8.07 0.89 -5.90
CA SER A 111 7.29 1.29 -7.08
C SER A 111 7.43 2.77 -7.46
N SER A 112 8.37 3.49 -6.83
CA SER A 112 8.78 4.82 -7.26
C SER A 112 9.35 4.82 -8.67
N ALA A 113 8.99 5.81 -9.48
CA ALA A 113 9.49 5.97 -10.84
C ALA A 113 10.92 6.54 -10.87
N ASP A 114 11.21 7.45 -9.95
CA ASP A 114 12.49 8.15 -9.83
C ASP A 114 12.72 8.48 -8.34
N SER A 115 13.74 7.87 -7.74
CA SER A 115 14.04 8.03 -6.31
C SER A 115 14.57 9.43 -5.97
N GLU A 116 15.26 10.10 -6.89
CA GLU A 116 15.76 11.46 -6.68
C GLU A 116 14.59 12.44 -6.60
N LYS A 117 13.60 12.29 -7.48
CA LYS A 117 12.38 13.11 -7.45
C LYS A 117 11.55 12.91 -6.19
N GLU A 118 11.59 11.73 -5.58
CA GLU A 118 10.94 11.45 -4.30
C GLU A 118 11.62 12.22 -3.15
N GLU A 119 12.95 12.22 -3.08
CA GLU A 119 13.71 12.99 -2.09
C GLU A 119 13.51 14.50 -2.31
N ASN A 120 13.61 14.98 -3.56
CA ASN A 120 13.37 16.37 -3.92
C ASN A 120 11.97 16.86 -3.54
N MET A 121 10.94 16.01 -3.70
CA MET A 121 9.57 16.36 -3.31
C MET A 121 9.45 16.68 -1.81
N VAL A 122 10.20 15.98 -0.94
CA VAL A 122 10.21 16.27 0.50
C VAL A 122 10.81 17.65 0.78
N GLU A 123 11.91 17.99 0.11
CA GLU A 123 12.55 19.30 0.25
C GLU A 123 11.64 20.42 -0.29
N TRP A 124 11.02 20.22 -1.44
CA TRP A 124 10.10 21.22 -1.98
C TRP A 124 8.84 21.42 -1.10
N LEU A 125 8.33 20.35 -0.46
CA LEU A 125 7.25 20.48 0.52
C LEU A 125 7.69 21.29 1.75
N ARG A 126 8.96 21.18 2.17
CA ARG A 126 9.54 22.02 3.22
C ARG A 126 9.53 23.49 2.80
N ASP A 127 10.01 23.79 1.60
CA ASP A 127 10.13 25.16 1.07
C ASP A 127 8.78 25.87 0.92
N VAL A 128 7.72 25.12 0.59
CA VAL A 128 6.35 25.64 0.43
C VAL A 128 5.64 25.82 1.79
N GLY A 129 6.34 25.56 2.90
CA GLY A 129 5.83 25.77 4.25
C GLY A 129 4.73 24.77 4.60
N MET A 130 4.90 23.51 4.19
CA MET A 130 4.06 22.41 4.70
C MET A 130 4.42 22.10 6.16
N PRO A 131 3.50 21.51 6.94
CA PRO A 131 3.73 21.24 8.36
C PRO A 131 5.03 20.45 8.61
N ALA A 132 5.95 21.04 9.37
CA ALA A 132 7.31 20.51 9.56
C ALA A 132 7.32 19.08 10.16
N GLU A 133 6.40 18.77 11.07
CA GLU A 133 6.27 17.43 11.66
C GLU A 133 6.04 16.36 10.59
N TYR A 134 5.17 16.64 9.60
CA TYR A 134 4.91 15.70 8.52
C TYR A 134 6.11 15.57 7.59
N VAL A 135 6.71 16.68 7.18
CA VAL A 135 7.90 16.69 6.29
C VAL A 135 9.06 15.92 6.92
N ASN A 136 9.32 16.12 8.22
CA ASN A 136 10.34 15.40 8.97
C ASN A 136 10.08 13.89 9.02
N LYS A 137 8.80 13.48 9.17
CA LYS A 137 8.42 12.06 9.09
C LYS A 137 8.70 11.50 7.70
N LEU A 138 8.41 12.23 6.61
CA LEU A 138 8.72 11.77 5.26
C LEU A 138 10.24 11.59 5.06
N GLY A 139 11.04 12.58 5.47
CA GLY A 139 12.50 12.48 5.40
C GLY A 139 13.05 11.27 6.17
N ARG A 140 12.49 10.99 7.36
CA ARG A 140 12.84 9.80 8.14
C ARG A 140 12.51 8.49 7.41
N MET A 141 11.40 8.43 6.66
CA MET A 141 11.04 7.22 5.92
C MET A 141 12.12 6.82 4.90
N PHE A 142 12.76 7.77 4.20
CA PHE A 142 13.88 7.45 3.29
C PHE A 142 15.10 6.90 4.03
N GLN A 143 15.42 7.45 5.20
CA GLN A 143 16.49 6.94 6.05
C GLN A 143 16.18 5.52 6.52
N ASP A 144 14.94 5.25 6.91
CA ASP A 144 14.52 3.92 7.35
C ASP A 144 14.63 2.88 6.22
N ILE A 145 14.32 3.25 4.98
CA ILE A 145 14.47 2.35 3.83
C ILE A 145 15.95 1.95 3.67
N LYS A 146 16.87 2.92 3.68
CA LYS A 146 18.32 2.66 3.55
C LYS A 146 18.82 1.73 4.68
N VAL A 147 18.47 2.04 5.93
CA VAL A 147 18.81 1.19 7.09
C VAL A 147 18.20 -0.21 6.97
N SER A 148 16.97 -0.29 6.48
CA SER A 148 16.29 -1.56 6.31
C SER A 148 16.89 -2.42 5.19
N GLU A 149 17.39 -1.82 4.12
CA GLU A 149 18.10 -2.53 3.04
C GLU A 149 19.40 -3.15 3.57
N ASP A 150 20.16 -2.42 4.38
CA ASP A 150 21.36 -2.94 5.05
C ASP A 150 21.02 -4.11 5.99
N LEU A 151 19.96 -3.98 6.80
CA LEU A 151 19.49 -5.06 7.66
C LEU A 151 19.06 -6.30 6.87
N ASN A 152 18.38 -6.11 5.73
CA ASN A 152 17.98 -7.20 4.84
C ASN A 152 19.20 -7.96 4.30
N GLN A 153 20.25 -7.25 3.86
CA GLN A 153 21.48 -7.89 3.39
C GLN A 153 22.20 -8.65 4.52
N GLN A 154 22.26 -8.07 5.71
CA GLN A 154 22.84 -8.74 6.88
C GLN A 154 22.07 -10.01 7.24
N PHE A 155 20.73 -9.98 7.17
CA PHE A 155 19.89 -11.15 7.40
C PHE A 155 20.18 -12.26 6.39
N LYS A 156 20.20 -11.93 5.08
CA LYS A 156 20.54 -12.89 4.03
C LYS A 156 21.91 -13.52 4.24
N ASN A 157 22.90 -12.72 4.59
CA ASN A 157 24.27 -13.20 4.84
C ASN A 157 24.35 -14.10 6.08
N ALA A 158 23.67 -13.76 7.18
CA ALA A 158 23.63 -14.57 8.39
C ALA A 158 22.99 -15.96 8.14
N ASN A 159 21.92 -16.01 7.35
CA ASN A 159 21.25 -17.25 7.00
C ASN A 159 22.06 -18.11 6.02
N ARG A 160 22.77 -17.51 5.05
CA ARG A 160 23.72 -18.22 4.19
C ARG A 160 24.83 -18.92 5.00
N CYS A 161 25.38 -18.25 6.01
CA CYS A 161 26.44 -18.83 6.85
C CYS A 161 25.93 -19.91 7.81
N SER A 162 24.68 -19.83 8.26
CA SER A 162 24.09 -20.79 9.20
C SER A 162 23.64 -22.10 8.51
N SER A 163 23.28 -22.05 7.23
CA SER A 163 22.76 -23.19 6.46
C SER A 163 23.82 -24.06 5.76
N ALA A 164 25.11 -23.88 6.06
CA ALA A 164 26.21 -24.67 5.47
C ALA A 164 26.19 -26.18 5.80
N VAL A 165 25.19 -26.67 6.55
CA VAL A 165 25.12 -28.05 7.04
C VAL A 165 23.97 -28.88 6.44
N ASN A 166 22.96 -28.33 5.75
CA ASN A 166 21.90 -29.18 5.18
C ASN A 166 21.35 -28.73 3.82
N THR A 167 21.20 -29.74 2.95
CA THR A 167 20.72 -29.75 1.56
C THR A 167 19.45 -28.93 1.30
N GLY A 168 19.46 -28.09 0.25
CA GLY A 168 18.24 -27.51 -0.37
C GLY A 168 17.68 -26.21 0.23
N ALA A 169 17.95 -25.91 1.52
CA ALA A 169 17.42 -24.71 2.21
C ALA A 169 18.09 -23.38 1.79
N HIS A 170 19.20 -23.44 1.05
CA HIS A 170 19.99 -22.27 0.65
C HIS A 170 19.25 -21.31 -0.31
N HIS A 171 18.15 -21.75 -0.94
CA HIS A 171 17.41 -20.96 -1.94
C HIS A 171 16.31 -20.07 -1.32
N LEU A 172 15.77 -20.43 -0.15
CA LEU A 172 14.62 -19.71 0.42
C LEU A 172 15.04 -18.38 1.04
N ALA A 173 16.16 -18.33 1.78
CA ALA A 173 16.65 -17.10 2.41
C ALA A 173 16.96 -15.99 1.37
N ASP A 174 17.47 -16.37 0.20
CA ASP A 174 17.75 -15.42 -0.88
C ASP A 174 16.48 -14.89 -1.55
N SER A 175 15.41 -15.69 -1.55
CA SER A 175 14.09 -15.37 -2.11
C SER A 175 13.25 -14.46 -1.21
N ILE A 176 13.61 -14.33 0.08
CA ILE A 176 12.89 -13.51 1.05
C ILE A 176 13.55 -12.14 1.17
N ASN A 177 12.75 -11.07 1.16
CA ASN A 177 13.19 -9.73 1.47
C ASN A 177 12.42 -9.22 2.69
N ILE A 178 13.16 -8.68 3.67
CA ILE A 178 12.59 -8.08 4.87
C ILE A 178 12.69 -6.56 4.81
N LYS A 179 11.63 -5.87 5.25
CA LYS A 179 11.65 -4.43 5.52
C LYS A 179 11.27 -4.14 6.97
N ILE A 180 12.24 -3.74 7.79
CA ILE A 180 12.03 -3.42 9.21
C ILE A 180 12.05 -1.90 9.38
N LEU A 181 10.89 -1.33 9.68
CA LEU A 181 10.64 0.11 9.64
C LEU A 181 10.13 0.61 11.00
N ASN A 182 10.46 1.85 11.37
CA ASN A 182 10.02 2.37 12.67
C ASN A 182 8.52 2.69 12.67
N ALA A 183 7.77 2.23 13.68
CA ALA A 183 6.33 2.42 13.71
C ALA A 183 5.91 3.91 13.77
N GLY A 184 6.71 4.77 14.42
CA GLY A 184 6.37 6.18 14.63
C GLY A 184 6.28 7.00 13.34
N ALA A 185 7.11 6.71 12.34
CA ALA A 185 7.08 7.38 11.04
C ALA A 185 6.15 6.66 10.04
N TRP A 186 5.94 5.35 10.17
CA TRP A 186 5.27 4.54 9.15
C TRP A 186 3.81 4.22 9.45
N ALA A 187 3.49 3.83 10.68
CA ALA A 187 2.18 3.29 11.04
C ALA A 187 1.06 4.33 10.86
N ARG A 188 -0.11 3.86 10.39
CA ARG A 188 -1.34 4.66 10.24
C ARG A 188 -2.46 4.05 11.07
N GLY A 189 -2.45 4.29 12.37
CA GLY A 189 -3.51 3.77 13.24
C GLY A 189 -3.52 2.25 13.34
N SER A 190 -4.11 1.77 14.43
CA SER A 190 -3.96 0.41 14.94
C SER A 190 -5.00 -0.56 14.38
N GLU A 191 -4.92 -0.91 13.09
CA GLU A 191 -5.69 -2.05 12.59
C GLU A 191 -4.73 -3.18 12.23
N ARG A 192 -4.50 -4.04 13.23
CA ARG A 192 -3.87 -5.33 13.00
C ARG A 192 -4.89 -6.18 12.27
N VAL A 193 -4.58 -6.50 11.02
CA VAL A 193 -5.37 -7.46 10.25
C VAL A 193 -4.81 -8.83 10.56
N GLN A 194 -5.63 -9.68 11.19
CA GLN A 194 -5.29 -11.08 11.41
C GLN A 194 -5.31 -11.82 10.06
N VAL A 195 -4.38 -12.75 9.90
CA VAL A 195 -4.29 -13.65 8.76
C VAL A 195 -3.51 -14.88 9.18
N SER A 196 -4.00 -16.06 8.84
CA SER A 196 -3.23 -17.30 8.90
C SER A 196 -2.32 -17.36 7.68
N LEU A 197 -1.01 -17.42 7.92
CA LEU A 197 -0.03 -17.50 6.84
C LEU A 197 0.20 -18.96 6.41
N PRO A 198 0.64 -19.18 5.17
CA PRO A 198 1.25 -20.44 4.80
C PRO A 198 2.43 -20.82 5.69
N ILE A 199 2.62 -22.12 5.95
CA ILE A 199 3.68 -22.63 6.82
C ILE A 199 5.08 -22.17 6.37
N GLU A 200 5.30 -22.11 5.06
CA GLU A 200 6.57 -21.66 4.45
C GLU A 200 6.90 -20.20 4.80
N MET A 201 5.90 -19.38 5.11
CA MET A 201 6.06 -18.00 5.58
C MET A 201 6.02 -17.88 7.10
N GLU A 202 5.40 -18.82 7.80
CA GLU A 202 5.37 -18.81 9.26
C GLU A 202 6.74 -19.17 9.84
N ASP A 203 7.46 -20.11 9.22
CA ASP A 203 8.79 -20.55 9.66
C ASP A 203 9.84 -19.43 9.65
N ILE A 204 9.71 -18.44 8.75
CA ILE A 204 10.69 -17.33 8.67
C ILE A 204 10.48 -16.27 9.75
N ILE A 205 9.28 -16.16 10.33
CA ILE A 205 8.96 -15.17 11.36
C ILE A 205 9.90 -15.26 12.57
N PRO A 206 10.05 -16.43 13.23
CA PRO A 206 10.94 -16.56 14.38
C PRO A 206 12.41 -16.34 14.02
N GLU A 207 12.84 -16.67 12.81
CA GLU A 207 14.22 -16.41 12.35
C GLU A 207 14.51 -14.90 12.27
N VAL A 208 13.60 -14.13 11.67
CA VAL A 208 13.73 -12.67 11.56
C VAL A 208 13.66 -12.02 12.94
N GLU A 209 12.77 -12.48 13.81
CA GLU A 209 12.66 -11.98 15.18
C GLU A 209 13.93 -12.23 15.99
N GLU A 210 14.51 -13.42 15.89
CA GLU A 210 15.76 -13.75 16.58
C GLU A 210 16.95 -12.97 16.03
N PHE A 211 17.07 -12.87 14.69
CA PHE A 211 18.08 -12.04 14.05
C PHE A 211 18.01 -10.59 14.54
N TYR A 212 16.81 -10.00 14.55
CA TYR A 212 16.63 -8.61 14.97
C TYR A 212 16.89 -8.41 16.46
N ARG A 213 16.43 -9.35 17.30
CA ARG A 213 16.62 -9.33 18.76
C ARG A 213 18.10 -9.29 19.14
N LYS A 214 18.95 -10.09 18.48
CA LYS A 214 20.41 -10.12 18.75
C LYS A 214 21.09 -8.77 18.57
N GLN A 215 20.60 -7.96 17.62
CA GLN A 215 21.18 -6.65 17.30
C GLN A 215 20.50 -5.50 18.05
N HIS A 216 19.23 -5.66 18.41
CA HIS A 216 18.38 -4.59 18.93
C HIS A 216 17.62 -5.00 20.18
N ASN A 217 18.35 -5.14 21.28
CA ASN A 217 17.79 -5.45 22.60
C ASN A 217 16.72 -4.43 23.02
N GLY A 218 15.60 -4.93 23.53
CA GLY A 218 14.48 -4.11 24.02
C GLY A 218 13.51 -3.63 22.95
N ARG A 219 13.70 -4.00 21.67
CA ARG A 219 12.73 -3.73 20.59
C ARG A 219 11.87 -4.96 20.31
N LYS A 220 10.64 -4.72 19.85
CA LYS A 220 9.68 -5.76 19.45
C LYS A 220 9.19 -5.50 18.03
N LEU A 221 9.18 -6.53 17.20
CA LEU A 221 8.63 -6.45 15.85
C LEU A 221 7.10 -6.52 15.88
N GLN A 222 6.47 -5.77 14.99
CA GLN A 222 5.06 -5.91 14.66
C GLN A 222 4.97 -6.17 13.17
N TRP A 223 4.37 -7.29 12.80
CA TRP A 223 4.21 -7.69 11.42
C TRP A 223 3.05 -6.94 10.73
N TYR A 224 3.30 -6.46 9.51
CA TYR A 224 2.37 -5.65 8.70
C TYR A 224 2.04 -6.39 7.40
N HIS A 225 1.40 -7.56 7.50
CA HIS A 225 1.13 -8.44 6.34
C HIS A 225 0.35 -7.78 5.20
N HIS A 226 -0.51 -6.79 5.49
CA HIS A 226 -1.25 -6.03 4.47
C HIS A 226 -0.36 -5.18 3.54
N MET A 227 0.90 -4.93 3.91
CA MET A 227 1.90 -4.25 3.06
C MET A 227 2.95 -5.22 2.51
N SER A 228 2.90 -6.49 2.92
CA SER A 228 3.77 -7.56 2.43
C SER A 228 3.20 -8.18 1.15
N ASN A 229 4.09 -8.60 0.26
CA ASN A 229 3.76 -9.21 -1.02
C ASN A 229 4.88 -10.19 -1.43
N GLY A 230 4.65 -10.93 -2.50
CA GLY A 230 5.70 -11.65 -3.20
C GLY A 230 5.18 -12.31 -4.46
N THR A 231 6.03 -13.14 -5.05
CA THR A 231 5.74 -13.83 -6.31
C THR A 231 5.48 -15.31 -6.03
N LEU A 232 4.37 -15.84 -6.54
CA LEU A 232 4.02 -17.25 -6.46
C LEU A 232 4.08 -17.91 -7.84
N THR A 233 4.65 -19.10 -7.93
CA THR A 233 4.49 -19.93 -9.12
C THR A 233 3.14 -20.65 -9.07
N PHE A 234 2.18 -20.13 -9.82
CA PHE A 234 0.85 -20.71 -10.01
C PHE A 234 0.89 -21.75 -11.14
N SER A 235 0.59 -23.00 -10.80
CA SER A 235 0.54 -24.11 -11.75
C SER A 235 -0.90 -24.54 -11.96
N ASN A 236 -1.32 -24.66 -13.21
CA ASN A 236 -2.62 -25.18 -13.61
C ASN A 236 -2.51 -26.09 -14.84
N ASN A 237 -3.65 -26.53 -15.40
CA ASN A 237 -3.66 -27.39 -16.59
C ASN A 237 -3.14 -26.71 -17.86
N ALA A 238 -3.12 -25.37 -17.91
CA ALA A 238 -2.64 -24.60 -19.06
C ALA A 238 -1.13 -24.30 -19.01
N GLY A 239 -0.50 -24.38 -17.83
CA GLY A 239 0.92 -24.15 -17.66
C GLY A 239 1.31 -23.64 -16.27
N LYS A 240 2.49 -23.01 -16.20
CA LYS A 240 3.01 -22.36 -15.00
C LYS A 240 3.15 -20.86 -15.23
N PHE A 241 2.75 -20.08 -14.26
CA PHE A 241 2.75 -18.62 -14.31
C PHE A 241 3.28 -18.06 -13.00
N ASP A 242 4.02 -16.96 -13.06
CA ASP A 242 4.43 -16.24 -11.86
C ASP A 242 3.41 -15.13 -11.58
N LEU A 243 2.82 -15.18 -10.38
CA LEU A 243 1.82 -14.23 -9.92
C LEU A 243 2.43 -13.33 -8.84
N ASP A 244 2.50 -12.04 -9.12
CA ASP A 244 2.79 -11.04 -8.09
C ASP A 244 1.53 -10.77 -7.27
N VAL A 245 1.56 -11.18 -6.01
CA VAL A 245 0.39 -11.19 -5.13
C VAL A 245 0.70 -10.59 -3.77
N THR A 246 -0.31 -10.02 -3.14
CA THR A 246 -0.27 -9.60 -1.74
C THR A 246 -0.27 -10.82 -0.83
N THR A 247 0.20 -10.67 0.41
CA THR A 247 0.20 -11.76 1.40
C THR A 247 -1.21 -12.32 1.66
N PHE A 248 -2.25 -11.49 1.58
CA PHE A 248 -3.64 -11.95 1.74
C PHE A 248 -4.09 -12.82 0.55
N GLN A 249 -3.72 -12.43 -0.68
CA GLN A 249 -3.96 -13.25 -1.86
C GLN A 249 -3.17 -14.57 -1.77
N MET A 250 -1.93 -14.54 -1.27
CA MET A 250 -1.14 -15.75 -1.02
C MET A 250 -1.86 -16.70 -0.05
N ALA A 251 -2.28 -16.18 1.12
CA ALA A 251 -3.02 -16.96 2.11
C ALA A 251 -4.29 -17.61 1.52
N VAL A 252 -5.05 -16.86 0.71
CA VAL A 252 -6.24 -17.38 0.01
C VAL A 252 -5.88 -18.48 -1.00
N LEU A 253 -4.89 -18.26 -1.87
CA LEU A 253 -4.54 -19.21 -2.93
C LEU A 253 -3.96 -20.52 -2.35
N PHE A 254 -3.20 -20.45 -1.26
CA PHE A 254 -2.61 -21.62 -0.61
C PHE A 254 -3.65 -22.60 -0.03
N VAL A 255 -4.89 -22.16 0.19
CA VAL A 255 -5.98 -23.04 0.63
C VAL A 255 -6.24 -24.18 -0.37
N TRP A 256 -5.84 -24.03 -1.64
CA TRP A 256 -5.97 -25.04 -2.69
C TRP A 256 -4.73 -25.91 -2.91
N ASN A 257 -3.60 -25.69 -2.22
CA ASN A 257 -2.35 -26.42 -2.50
C ASN A 257 -2.51 -27.95 -2.43
N ASP A 258 -3.19 -28.46 -1.40
CA ASP A 258 -3.44 -29.90 -1.22
C ASP A 258 -4.74 -30.39 -1.87
N ARG A 259 -5.50 -29.47 -2.47
CA ARG A 259 -6.82 -29.74 -3.08
C ARG A 259 -7.08 -28.88 -4.33
N PRO A 260 -6.30 -29.03 -5.41
CA PRO A 260 -6.29 -28.08 -6.52
C PRO A 260 -7.59 -27.99 -7.33
N TYR A 261 -8.46 -29.00 -7.23
CA TYR A 261 -9.73 -29.11 -7.97
C TYR A 261 -10.96 -28.87 -7.10
N ASP A 262 -10.78 -28.63 -5.80
CA ASP A 262 -11.89 -28.45 -4.88
C ASP A 262 -12.58 -27.09 -5.07
N ARG A 263 -13.88 -27.09 -4.79
CA ARG A 263 -14.73 -25.92 -4.74
C ARG A 263 -14.92 -25.53 -3.28
N ILE A 264 -14.55 -24.31 -2.92
CA ILE A 264 -14.49 -23.85 -1.52
C ILE A 264 -15.42 -22.67 -1.33
N SER A 265 -16.28 -22.74 -0.30
CA SER A 265 -17.19 -21.66 0.05
C SER A 265 -16.47 -20.48 0.69
N TYR A 266 -17.08 -19.30 0.62
CA TYR A 266 -16.62 -18.09 1.29
C TYR A 266 -16.40 -18.30 2.79
N GLU A 267 -17.32 -19.00 3.47
CA GLU A 267 -17.20 -19.33 4.90
C GLU A 267 -15.92 -20.13 5.19
N ASN A 268 -15.66 -21.17 4.40
CA ASN A 268 -14.48 -22.02 4.59
C ASN A 268 -13.18 -21.26 4.29
N LEU A 269 -13.18 -20.34 3.32
CA LEU A 269 -12.03 -19.46 3.06
C LEU A 269 -11.80 -18.48 4.22
N ARG A 270 -12.88 -17.97 4.83
CA ARG A 270 -12.80 -17.10 6.02
C ARG A 270 -12.20 -17.84 7.21
N LEU A 271 -12.62 -19.08 7.45
CA LEU A 271 -12.07 -19.91 8.51
C LEU A 271 -10.60 -20.29 8.26
N ALA A 272 -10.26 -20.68 7.03
CA ALA A 272 -8.90 -21.12 6.69
C ALA A 272 -7.87 -19.98 6.72
N THR A 273 -8.28 -18.77 6.32
CA THR A 273 -7.35 -17.62 6.23
C THR A 273 -7.40 -16.70 7.43
N GLU A 274 -8.41 -16.81 8.29
CA GLU A 274 -8.71 -15.91 9.41
C GLU A 274 -8.80 -14.42 9.03
N LEU A 275 -8.95 -14.11 7.74
CA LEU A 275 -9.05 -12.73 7.26
C LEU A 275 -10.38 -12.12 7.71
N PRO A 276 -10.38 -10.87 8.20
CA PRO A 276 -11.60 -10.13 8.44
C PRO A 276 -12.43 -9.99 7.16
N ASP A 277 -13.75 -10.10 7.29
CA ASP A 277 -14.70 -10.05 6.16
C ASP A 277 -14.43 -8.91 5.16
N PRO A 278 -14.19 -7.64 5.56
CA PRO A 278 -13.93 -6.56 4.60
C PRO A 278 -12.66 -6.77 3.76
N GLU A 279 -11.64 -7.43 4.31
CA GLU A 279 -10.37 -7.68 3.63
C GLU A 279 -10.43 -8.95 2.79
N LEU A 280 -11.11 -10.00 3.26
CA LEU A 280 -11.35 -11.21 2.48
C LEU A 280 -12.15 -10.92 1.22
N ARG A 281 -13.25 -10.14 1.31
CA ARG A 281 -14.05 -9.74 0.14
C ARG A 281 -13.23 -9.01 -0.90
N LYS A 282 -12.40 -8.05 -0.49
CA LYS A 282 -11.52 -7.30 -1.43
C LYS A 282 -10.47 -8.22 -2.06
N THR A 283 -9.88 -9.11 -1.25
CA THR A 283 -8.89 -10.09 -1.69
C THR A 283 -9.49 -11.01 -2.75
N LEU A 284 -10.62 -11.64 -2.48
CA LEU A 284 -11.30 -12.53 -3.43
C LEU A 284 -11.73 -11.80 -4.69
N TRP A 285 -12.32 -10.60 -4.56
CA TRP A 285 -12.70 -9.79 -5.71
C TRP A 285 -11.51 -9.48 -6.62
N SER A 286 -10.35 -9.19 -6.05
CA SER A 286 -9.13 -8.95 -6.83
C SER A 286 -8.62 -10.19 -7.57
N LEU A 287 -9.02 -11.40 -7.18
CA LEU A 287 -8.64 -12.67 -7.80
C LEU A 287 -9.66 -13.18 -8.84
N ILE A 288 -10.94 -12.80 -8.71
CA ILE A 288 -12.02 -13.18 -9.63
C ILE A 288 -12.39 -12.08 -10.64
N ALA A 289 -11.98 -10.83 -10.42
CA ALA A 289 -12.41 -9.67 -11.20
C ALA A 289 -11.30 -8.63 -11.35
N PHE A 290 -10.07 -9.07 -11.61
CA PHE A 290 -8.95 -8.18 -11.87
C PHE A 290 -9.11 -7.49 -13.23
N PRO A 291 -9.23 -6.14 -13.30
CA PRO A 291 -9.67 -5.43 -14.51
C PRO A 291 -8.78 -5.58 -15.74
N LYS A 292 -7.49 -5.91 -15.55
CA LYS A 292 -6.52 -6.00 -16.66
C LYS A 292 -6.34 -7.42 -17.20
N LEU A 293 -6.94 -8.42 -16.56
CA LEU A 293 -6.82 -9.82 -16.96
C LEU A 293 -8.07 -10.25 -17.71
N LYS A 294 -7.88 -10.88 -18.88
CA LYS A 294 -8.99 -11.48 -19.63
C LYS A 294 -9.51 -12.75 -18.95
N ARG A 295 -8.60 -13.55 -18.38
CA ARG A 295 -8.90 -14.76 -17.61
C ARG A 295 -8.45 -14.56 -16.18
N GLN A 296 -9.33 -14.89 -15.24
CA GLN A 296 -9.16 -14.63 -13.81
C GLN A 296 -8.50 -15.83 -13.14
N VAL A 297 -7.81 -15.61 -12.02
CA VAL A 297 -7.06 -16.68 -11.31
C VAL A 297 -8.04 -17.62 -10.61
N LEU A 298 -9.10 -17.05 -10.02
CA LEU A 298 -10.20 -17.79 -9.41
C LEU A 298 -11.47 -17.67 -10.25
N LEU A 299 -12.29 -18.71 -10.19
CA LEU A 299 -13.67 -18.73 -10.68
C LEU A 299 -14.61 -18.54 -9.49
N CYS A 300 -15.72 -17.84 -9.72
CA CYS A 300 -16.83 -17.71 -8.80
C CYS A 300 -18.08 -18.29 -9.48
N GLU A 301 -18.78 -19.22 -8.82
CA GLU A 301 -19.96 -19.86 -9.40
C GLU A 301 -21.21 -18.97 -9.35
N SER A 302 -21.25 -18.03 -8.42
CA SER A 302 -22.34 -17.08 -8.25
C SER A 302 -22.15 -15.87 -9.17
N ASP A 303 -23.25 -15.36 -9.76
CA ASP A 303 -23.25 -14.11 -10.52
C ASP A 303 -23.19 -12.90 -9.57
N VAL A 304 -21.97 -12.51 -9.21
CA VAL A 304 -21.67 -11.41 -8.29
C VAL A 304 -21.18 -10.18 -9.05
N LYS A 305 -21.68 -8.99 -8.71
CA LYS A 305 -21.33 -7.73 -9.38
C LYS A 305 -20.47 -6.82 -8.52
N SER A 306 -20.41 -7.11 -7.22
CA SER A 306 -19.61 -6.37 -6.26
C SER A 306 -19.12 -7.25 -5.11
N THR A 307 -18.12 -6.74 -4.38
CA THR A 307 -17.62 -7.36 -3.14
C THR A 307 -18.70 -7.58 -2.07
N LYS A 308 -19.81 -6.84 -2.12
CA LYS A 308 -20.91 -6.94 -1.16
C LYS A 308 -21.85 -8.10 -1.45
N ASP A 309 -21.80 -8.65 -2.66
CA ASP A 309 -22.73 -9.67 -3.11
C ASP A 309 -22.29 -11.07 -2.66
N PHE A 310 -21.06 -11.22 -2.15
CA PHE A 310 -20.62 -12.49 -1.57
C PHE A 310 -21.42 -12.81 -0.30
N ASP A 311 -21.87 -14.06 -0.21
CA ASP A 311 -22.44 -14.65 0.99
C ASP A 311 -21.60 -15.86 1.44
N ASP A 312 -21.91 -16.41 2.62
CA ASP A 312 -21.18 -17.54 3.20
C ASP A 312 -21.20 -18.79 2.29
N SER A 313 -22.20 -18.91 1.41
CA SER A 313 -22.38 -20.03 0.47
C SER A 313 -21.68 -19.83 -0.88
N THR A 314 -21.17 -18.63 -1.16
CA THR A 314 -20.54 -18.32 -2.46
C THR A 314 -19.33 -19.21 -2.68
N ILE A 315 -19.28 -19.88 -3.83
CA ILE A 315 -18.29 -20.91 -4.13
C ILE A 315 -17.20 -20.37 -5.04
N PHE A 316 -15.95 -20.64 -4.67
CA PHE A 316 -14.74 -20.30 -5.42
C PHE A 316 -13.98 -21.57 -5.83
N ALA A 317 -13.29 -21.51 -6.97
CA ALA A 317 -12.40 -22.57 -7.43
C ALA A 317 -11.22 -22.00 -8.20
N ILE A 318 -10.12 -22.75 -8.27
CA ILE A 318 -8.96 -22.40 -9.11
C ILE A 318 -9.36 -22.48 -10.59
N ASN A 319 -9.03 -21.44 -11.36
CA ASN A 319 -9.23 -21.48 -12.80
C ASN A 319 -8.13 -22.34 -13.47
N GLN A 320 -8.46 -23.60 -13.72
CA GLN A 320 -7.54 -24.54 -14.37
C GLN A 320 -7.19 -24.18 -15.82
N GLU A 321 -7.95 -23.26 -16.43
CA GLU A 321 -7.71 -22.74 -17.78
C GLU A 321 -7.17 -21.30 -17.80
N PHE A 322 -6.73 -20.78 -16.65
CA PHE A 322 -6.10 -19.47 -16.58
C PHE A 322 -4.85 -19.43 -17.48
N THR A 323 -4.71 -18.35 -18.25
CA THR A 323 -3.55 -18.10 -19.10
C THR A 323 -3.43 -16.61 -19.41
N VAL A 324 -2.20 -16.17 -19.70
CA VAL A 324 -1.84 -14.79 -20.02
C VAL A 324 -1.87 -14.61 -21.54
N MET A 325 -3.07 -14.55 -22.13
CA MET A 325 -3.29 -14.28 -23.57
C MET A 325 -3.79 -12.87 -23.86
#